data_AF-A0A1Y3BUI0-F1
#
_entry.id   AF-A0A1Y3BUI0-F1
#
_cell.length_a   1.000
_cell.length_b   1.000
_cell.length_c   1.000
_cell.angle_alpha   90.00
_cell.angle_beta   90.00
_cell.angle_gamma   90.00
#
_symmetry.space_group_name_H-M   'P 1'
#
loop_
_entity.id
_entity.type
_entity.pdbx_description
1 polymer ?
#
loop_
_entity_poly.entity_id
_entity_poly.type
_entity_poly.pdbx_seq_one_letter_code
_entity_poly.pdbx_strand_id
1 'polypeptide(L)'
;MTIALGWSGLLLFPCAYFAVGVGSRVQPFLAHSLLLLWGPEAQGDFTRWCQLGGLWTFCCSPRRFRTNRFHVTSFELARSVQLRPYNAIAFSGPIAVFVSVFLIYPLLYFDLSSFFQGFHNWTLNPFHMMGVAGVLGAALLCAIHGATVENTLFEDGDGANTFRAFNPTQLKKLIQWSLLIAFGSQIFGGCFFQ
;
A
#
# COMPACT_ATOMS: atom_id res chain seq x y z
N MET A 1 24.51 -1.11 0.70
CA MET A 1 23.08 -0.88 0.93
C MET A 1 22.96 0.22 1.99
N THR A 2 22.64 1.45 1.59
CA THR A 2 22.54 2.61 2.48
C THR A 2 21.07 2.87 2.77
N ILE A 3 20.69 2.91 4.05
CA ILE A 3 19.33 3.24 4.47
C ILE A 3 19.20 4.76 4.42
N ALA A 4 18.35 5.28 3.53
CA ALA A 4 18.04 6.70 3.50
C ALA A 4 17.22 7.07 4.75
N LEU A 5 17.84 7.80 5.68
CA LEU A 5 17.22 8.16 6.96
C LEU A 5 16.34 9.42 6.85
N GLY A 6 16.75 10.45 6.11
CA GLY A 6 15.93 11.68 5.93
C GLY A 6 15.44 12.33 7.24
N TRP A 7 14.59 13.36 7.15
CA TRP A 7 13.92 13.92 8.34
C TRP A 7 12.73 13.06 8.76
N SER A 8 12.08 12.46 7.77
CA SER A 8 10.94 11.56 7.95
C SER A 8 11.29 10.20 8.57
N GLY A 9 12.52 9.69 8.38
CA GLY A 9 12.92 8.37 8.90
C GLY A 9 13.08 8.32 10.42
N LEU A 10 13.43 9.43 11.07
CA LEU A 10 13.54 9.51 12.54
C LEU A 10 12.27 9.07 13.27
N LEU A 11 11.10 9.21 12.62
CA LEU A 11 9.81 8.77 13.13
C LEU A 11 9.26 7.55 12.39
N LEU A 12 9.62 7.35 11.11
CA LEU A 12 9.19 6.18 10.36
C LEU A 12 9.72 4.87 10.96
N PHE A 13 11.01 4.80 11.30
CA PHE A 13 11.63 3.56 11.77
C PHE A 13 11.09 3.08 13.13
N PRO A 14 10.96 3.95 14.16
CA PRO A 14 10.32 3.55 15.42
C PRO A 14 8.87 3.11 15.22
N CYS A 15 8.08 3.86 14.45
CA CYS A 15 6.69 3.50 14.19
C CYS A 15 6.53 2.23 13.33
N ALA A 16 7.48 1.95 12.43
CA ALA A 16 7.50 0.72 11.63
C ALA A 16 7.84 -0.51 12.47
N TYR A 17 8.79 -0.39 13.38
CA TYR A 17 9.22 -1.46 14.28
C TYR A 17 8.09 -1.90 15.23
N PHE A 18 7.42 -0.96 15.89
CA PHE A 18 6.33 -1.27 16.82
C PHE A 18 4.98 -1.63 16.16
N ALA A 19 4.88 -1.46 14.84
CA ALA A 19 3.67 -1.79 14.08
C ALA A 19 3.55 -3.27 13.68
N VAL A 20 4.61 -4.08 13.86
CA VAL A 20 4.63 -5.49 13.44
C VAL A 20 3.97 -6.36 14.51
N GLY A 21 2.83 -6.97 14.14
CA GLY A 21 2.12 -7.99 14.93
C GLY A 21 1.31 -7.44 16.10
N VAL A 22 -0.01 -7.62 16.05
CA VAL A 22 -0.95 -8.04 17.13
C VAL A 22 -2.35 -8.17 16.50
N GLY A 23 -3.08 -9.24 16.83
CA GLY A 23 -4.44 -9.53 16.34
C GLY A 23 -5.56 -9.36 17.38
N SER A 24 -5.27 -8.98 18.62
CA SER A 24 -6.27 -8.87 19.70
C SER A 24 -6.84 -7.44 19.76
N ARG A 25 -8.18 -7.31 19.77
CA ARG A 25 -8.93 -6.04 19.76
C ARG A 25 -9.12 -5.46 21.17
N VAL A 26 -9.37 -4.15 21.25
CA VAL A 26 -9.84 -3.47 22.48
C VAL A 26 -11.21 -4.03 22.89
N GLN A 27 -11.44 -4.19 24.20
CA GLN A 27 -12.72 -4.68 24.71
C GLN A 27 -13.87 -3.68 24.42
N PRO A 28 -15.08 -4.13 24.06
CA PRO A 28 -16.16 -3.26 23.55
C PRO A 28 -16.57 -2.12 24.49
N PHE A 29 -16.45 -2.30 25.81
CA PHE A 29 -16.82 -1.27 26.81
C PHE A 29 -15.80 -0.13 26.94
N LEU A 30 -14.59 -0.29 26.39
CA LEU A 30 -13.57 0.76 26.40
C LEU A 30 -13.74 1.75 25.22
N ALA A 31 -14.72 1.51 24.35
CA ALA A 31 -15.14 2.39 23.28
C ALA A 31 -13.96 2.97 22.46
N HIS A 32 -13.78 4.29 22.52
CA HIS A 32 -12.73 5.03 21.80
C HIS A 32 -11.56 5.45 22.69
N SER A 33 -11.40 4.81 23.87
CA SER A 33 -10.25 5.10 24.72
C SER A 33 -8.95 4.87 23.95
N LEU A 34 -8.02 5.82 24.08
CA LEU A 34 -6.66 5.69 23.55
C LEU A 34 -5.92 4.50 24.20
N LEU A 35 -6.40 4.05 25.36
CA LEU A 35 -5.89 2.92 26.12
C LEU A 35 -4.37 3.00 26.27
N LEU A 36 -3.89 4.15 26.75
CA LEU A 36 -2.46 4.39 27.00
C LEU A 36 -2.00 3.49 28.16
N LEU A 37 -0.77 2.97 28.10
CA LEU A 37 -0.23 2.14 29.18
C LEU A 37 -0.22 2.88 30.54
N TRP A 38 0.05 4.18 30.52
CA TRP A 38 -0.01 5.07 31.67
C TRP A 38 -1.38 5.75 31.86
N GLY A 39 -2.38 5.35 31.09
CA GLY A 39 -3.75 5.87 31.18
C GLY A 39 -4.48 5.32 32.42
N PRO A 40 -5.63 5.90 32.77
CA PRO A 40 -6.42 5.48 33.94
C PRO A 40 -6.93 4.03 33.85
N GLU A 41 -7.00 3.46 32.65
CA GLU A 41 -7.47 2.09 32.40
C GLU A 41 -6.41 1.02 32.65
N ALA A 42 -5.13 1.35 32.54
CA ALA A 42 -4.02 0.40 32.76
C ALA A 42 -3.18 0.77 33.99
N GLN A 43 -3.05 2.05 34.31
CA GLN A 43 -2.33 2.58 35.48
C GLN A 43 -0.88 2.09 35.58
N GLY A 44 -0.24 1.83 34.44
CA GLY A 44 1.11 1.31 34.36
C GLY A 44 1.23 -0.22 34.45
N ASP A 45 0.14 -0.96 34.69
CA ASP A 45 0.14 -2.42 34.67
C ASP A 45 0.10 -2.96 33.23
N PHE A 46 1.24 -3.50 32.79
CA PHE A 46 1.41 -4.04 31.44
C PHE A 46 0.54 -5.27 31.15
N THR A 47 0.36 -6.16 32.14
CA THR A 47 -0.46 -7.37 31.96
C THR A 47 -1.91 -6.98 31.78
N ARG A 48 -2.40 -6.08 32.64
CA ARG A 48 -3.74 -5.52 32.53
C ARG A 48 -3.94 -4.80 31.20
N TRP A 49 -2.98 -3.97 30.80
CA TRP A 49 -3.02 -3.27 29.51
C TRP A 49 -3.12 -4.22 28.31
N CYS A 50 -2.34 -5.32 28.31
CA CYS A 50 -2.44 -6.35 27.29
C CYS A 50 -3.82 -7.03 27.27
N GLN A 51 -4.37 -7.35 28.44
CA GLN A 51 -5.68 -7.99 28.59
C GLN A 51 -6.83 -7.10 28.12
N LEU A 52 -6.74 -5.78 28.33
CA LEU A 52 -7.72 -4.79 27.86
C LEU A 52 -7.65 -4.52 26.35
N GLY A 53 -6.67 -5.10 25.66
CA GLY A 53 -6.45 -4.91 24.22
C GLY A 53 -5.61 -3.68 23.88
N GLY A 54 -4.79 -3.18 24.82
CA GLY A 54 -3.88 -2.04 24.65
C GLY A 54 -2.92 -2.19 23.47
N LEU A 55 -2.57 -3.43 23.11
CA LEU A 55 -1.77 -3.73 21.94
C LEU A 55 -2.45 -3.31 20.61
N TRP A 56 -3.79 -3.29 20.55
CA TRP A 56 -4.51 -2.82 19.36
C TRP A 56 -4.31 -1.32 19.13
N THR A 57 -4.56 -0.49 20.15
CA THR A 57 -4.38 0.97 20.05
C THR A 57 -2.90 1.32 19.89
N PHE A 58 -2.02 0.57 20.55
CA PHE A 58 -0.57 0.68 20.43
C PHE A 58 -0.04 0.29 19.06
N CYS A 59 -0.65 -0.63 18.33
CA CYS A 59 -0.26 -0.92 16.96
C CYS A 59 -0.92 0.06 15.97
N CYS A 60 -2.20 0.38 16.13
CA CYS A 60 -2.96 1.24 15.22
C CYS A 60 -2.46 2.69 15.22
N SER A 61 -2.11 3.27 16.39
CA SER A 61 -1.64 4.66 16.48
C SER A 61 -0.28 4.89 15.79
N PRO A 62 0.78 4.10 16.06
CA PRO A 62 2.04 4.18 15.32
C PRO A 62 1.91 3.76 13.86
N ARG A 63 1.02 2.83 13.49
CA ARG A 63 0.76 2.49 12.07
C ARG A 63 0.25 3.70 11.27
N ARG A 64 -0.58 4.55 11.86
CA ARG A 64 -1.03 5.83 11.26
C ARG A 64 0.15 6.79 11.03
N PHE A 65 1.02 6.95 12.03
CA PHE A 65 2.19 7.80 11.90
C PHE A 65 3.17 7.23 10.87
N ARG A 66 3.35 5.91 10.82
CA ARG A 66 4.18 5.21 9.84
C ARG A 66 3.74 5.47 8.40
N THR A 67 2.46 5.25 8.07
CA THR A 67 1.97 5.43 6.69
C THR A 67 2.07 6.89 6.24
N ASN A 68 1.69 7.84 7.10
CA ASN A 68 1.86 9.26 6.81
C ASN A 68 3.33 9.65 6.63
N ARG A 69 4.24 9.08 7.43
CA ARG A 69 5.68 9.36 7.31
C ARG A 69 6.32 8.71 6.09
N PHE A 70 5.88 7.52 5.69
CA PHE A 70 6.33 6.91 4.44
C PHE A 70 5.93 7.76 3.22
N HIS A 71 4.74 8.37 3.27
CA HIS A 71 4.27 9.31 2.26
C HIS A 71 5.15 10.56 2.19
N VAL A 72 5.50 11.15 3.34
CA VAL A 72 6.44 12.29 3.41
C VAL A 72 7.84 11.89 2.94
N THR A 73 8.33 10.71 3.33
CA THR A 73 9.62 10.15 2.86
C THR A 73 9.64 10.05 1.34
N SER A 74 8.54 9.62 0.73
CA SER A 74 8.41 9.52 -0.73
C SER A 74 8.50 10.89 -1.42
N PHE A 75 7.95 11.95 -0.80
CA PHE A 75 8.13 13.32 -1.29
C PHE A 75 9.57 13.83 -1.10
N GLU A 76 10.17 13.60 0.07
CA GLU A 76 11.55 13.98 0.36
C GLU A 76 12.52 13.33 -0.63
N LEU A 77 12.35 12.03 -0.90
CA LEU A 77 13.14 11.29 -1.86
C LEU A 77 12.93 11.84 -3.28
N ALA A 78 11.68 11.98 -3.74
CA ALA A 78 11.38 12.54 -5.06
C ALA A 78 12.02 13.92 -5.25
N ARG A 79 11.97 14.78 -4.23
CA ARG A 79 12.64 16.09 -4.25
C ARG A 79 14.17 15.95 -4.29
N SER A 80 14.75 15.06 -3.48
CA SER A 80 16.20 14.88 -3.40
C SER A 80 16.83 14.39 -4.71
N VAL A 81 16.10 13.58 -5.47
CA VAL A 81 16.53 13.08 -6.80
C VAL A 81 15.84 13.82 -7.96
N GLN A 82 15.15 14.94 -7.68
CA GLN A 82 14.46 15.78 -8.67
C GLN A 82 13.46 15.05 -9.58
N LEU A 83 12.82 13.99 -9.07
CA LEU A 83 11.76 13.26 -9.76
C LEU A 83 10.38 13.84 -9.41
N ARG A 84 9.41 13.63 -10.31
CA ARG A 84 8.00 13.93 -10.04
C ARG A 84 7.46 13.01 -8.94
N PRO A 85 6.67 13.50 -7.98
CA PRO A 85 6.31 12.74 -6.78
C PRO A 85 5.11 11.78 -6.98
N TYR A 86 4.97 11.15 -8.15
CA TYR A 86 3.82 10.27 -8.43
C TYR A 86 3.76 9.04 -7.52
N ASN A 87 4.91 8.51 -7.07
CA ASN A 87 4.93 7.42 -6.09
C ASN A 87 4.31 7.86 -4.74
N ALA A 88 4.60 9.09 -4.29
CA ALA A 88 3.98 9.62 -3.08
C ALA A 88 2.46 9.75 -3.28
N ILE A 89 2.01 10.34 -4.39
CA ILE A 89 0.59 10.51 -4.70
C ILE A 89 -0.13 9.15 -4.75
N ALA A 90 0.43 8.14 -5.43
CA ALA A 90 -0.15 6.80 -5.49
C ALA A 90 -0.29 6.15 -4.09
N PHE A 91 0.66 6.44 -3.18
CA PHE A 91 0.61 5.94 -1.80
C PHE A 91 -0.54 6.53 -0.95
N SER A 92 -1.25 7.56 -1.44
CA SER A 92 -2.46 8.05 -0.78
C SER A 92 -3.60 7.01 -0.75
N GLY A 93 -3.67 6.09 -1.72
CA GLY A 93 -4.67 5.02 -1.75
C GLY A 93 -4.59 4.09 -0.51
N PRO A 94 -3.43 3.47 -0.23
CA PRO A 94 -3.21 2.71 1.00
C PRO A 94 -3.47 3.49 2.29
N ILE A 95 -3.15 4.80 2.33
CA ILE A 95 -3.48 5.65 3.49
C ILE A 95 -4.99 5.78 3.66
N ALA A 96 -5.73 6.04 2.58
CA ALA A 96 -7.18 6.19 2.61
C ALA A 96 -7.86 4.90 3.13
N VAL A 97 -7.42 3.72 2.67
CA VAL A 97 -7.91 2.42 3.16
C VAL A 97 -7.59 2.22 4.64
N PHE A 98 -6.36 2.54 5.06
CA PHE A 98 -5.97 2.39 6.47
C PHE A 98 -6.81 3.30 7.37
N VAL A 99 -6.98 4.58 6.99
CA VAL A 99 -7.74 5.55 7.77
C VAL A 99 -9.23 5.20 7.77
N SER A 100 -9.81 4.78 6.66
CA SER A 100 -11.23 4.43 6.62
C SER A 100 -11.55 3.19 7.45
N VAL A 101 -10.74 2.12 7.33
CA VAL A 101 -11.03 0.82 7.96
C VAL A 101 -10.59 0.76 9.42
N PHE A 102 -9.44 1.32 9.79
CA PHE A 102 -8.87 1.16 11.14
C PHE A 102 -9.06 2.37 12.05
N LEU A 103 -9.54 3.51 11.52
CA LEU A 103 -9.83 4.71 12.30
C LEU A 103 -11.30 5.11 12.17
N ILE A 104 -11.76 5.49 10.98
CA ILE A 104 -13.12 6.04 10.80
C ILE A 104 -14.19 4.99 11.11
N TYR A 105 -14.07 3.77 10.58
CA TYR A 105 -15.09 2.74 10.77
C TYR A 105 -15.23 2.32 12.25
N PRO A 106 -14.15 2.04 13.01
CA PRO A 106 -14.23 1.74 14.45
C PRO A 106 -14.73 2.91 15.30
N LEU A 107 -14.54 4.17 14.86
CA LEU A 107 -15.09 5.34 15.53
C LEU A 107 -16.63 5.38 15.42
N LEU A 108 -17.18 4.88 14.32
CA LEU A 108 -18.63 4.87 14.07
C LEU A 108 -19.30 3.56 14.51
N TYR A 109 -18.59 2.43 14.41
CA TYR A 109 -19.08 1.09 14.70
C TYR A 109 -18.01 0.30 15.47
N PHE A 110 -18.32 -0.12 16.70
CA PHE A 110 -17.34 -0.72 17.64
C PHE A 110 -16.73 -2.05 17.18
N ASP A 111 -17.27 -2.70 16.15
CA ASP A 111 -16.77 -4.00 15.69
C ASP A 111 -16.58 -4.05 14.17
N LEU A 112 -15.35 -4.40 13.76
CA LEU A 112 -15.01 -4.73 12.37
C LEU A 112 -15.76 -5.96 11.84
N SER A 113 -16.32 -6.83 12.68
CA SER A 113 -17.12 -7.97 12.23
C SER A 113 -18.42 -7.53 11.54
N SER A 114 -18.98 -6.39 11.96
CA SER A 114 -20.12 -5.74 11.32
C SER A 114 -19.79 -5.20 9.94
N PHE A 115 -18.50 -5.03 9.60
CA PHE A 115 -18.09 -4.57 8.27
C PHE A 115 -18.51 -5.55 7.16
N PHE A 116 -18.62 -6.83 7.52
CA PHE A 116 -18.82 -7.91 6.56
C PHE A 116 -20.26 -8.07 6.10
N GLN A 117 -20.40 -8.89 5.06
CA GLN A 117 -21.64 -9.08 4.31
C GLN A 117 -22.89 -9.26 5.17
N GLY A 118 -22.77 -10.00 6.29
CA GLY A 118 -23.90 -10.34 7.16
C GLY A 118 -24.60 -9.15 7.83
N PHE A 119 -23.95 -7.98 7.93
CA PHE A 119 -24.54 -6.80 8.60
C PHE A 119 -24.71 -5.59 7.67
N HIS A 120 -23.83 -5.41 6.68
CA HIS A 120 -23.88 -4.23 5.79
C HIS A 120 -24.11 -4.54 4.32
N ASN A 121 -24.32 -5.81 3.94
CA ASN A 121 -24.44 -6.21 2.53
C ASN A 121 -23.33 -5.61 1.65
N TRP A 122 -22.10 -5.60 2.18
CA TRP A 122 -20.98 -4.84 1.64
C TRP A 122 -20.69 -5.10 0.16
N THR A 123 -20.90 -6.32 -0.33
CA THR A 123 -20.71 -6.66 -1.75
C THR A 123 -21.66 -5.93 -2.68
N LEU A 124 -22.83 -5.48 -2.20
CA LEU A 124 -23.81 -4.70 -2.96
C LEU A 124 -23.50 -3.19 -2.99
N ASN A 125 -22.48 -2.73 -2.25
CA ASN A 125 -22.12 -1.32 -2.24
C ASN A 125 -21.36 -0.93 -3.53
N PRO A 126 -21.81 0.10 -4.29
CA PRO A 126 -21.14 0.50 -5.53
C PRO A 126 -19.70 1.01 -5.29
N PHE A 127 -19.38 1.61 -4.14
CA PHE A 127 -18.01 1.99 -3.80
C PHE A 127 -17.11 0.78 -3.59
N HIS A 128 -17.64 -0.30 -2.99
CA HIS A 128 -16.91 -1.55 -2.90
C HIS A 128 -16.66 -2.15 -4.28
N MET A 129 -17.68 -2.18 -5.13
CA MET A 129 -17.55 -2.67 -6.52
C MET A 129 -16.50 -1.86 -7.31
N MET A 130 -16.47 -0.53 -7.17
CA MET A 130 -15.42 0.31 -7.76
C MET A 130 -14.03 -0.03 -7.22
N GLY A 131 -13.90 -0.27 -5.91
CA GLY A 131 -12.64 -0.71 -5.31
C GLY A 131 -12.16 -2.06 -5.85
N VAL A 132 -13.07 -3.03 -5.96
CA VAL A 132 -12.79 -4.35 -6.55
C VAL A 132 -12.35 -4.21 -8.02
N ALA A 133 -13.08 -3.42 -8.81
CA ALA A 133 -12.71 -3.14 -10.20
C ALA A 133 -11.34 -2.48 -10.31
N GLY A 134 -11.02 -1.54 -9.41
CA GLY A 134 -9.71 -0.90 -9.36
C GLY A 134 -8.56 -1.86 -9.04
N VAL A 135 -8.72 -2.73 -8.03
CA VAL A 135 -7.69 -3.71 -7.64
C VAL A 135 -7.50 -4.78 -8.72
N LEU A 136 -8.59 -5.36 -9.23
CA LEU A 136 -8.53 -6.37 -10.29
C LEU A 136 -8.01 -5.76 -11.61
N GLY A 137 -8.45 -4.55 -11.95
CA GLY A 137 -7.96 -3.81 -13.10
C GLY A 137 -6.47 -3.50 -13.01
N ALA A 138 -5.98 -3.06 -11.85
CA ALA A 138 -4.55 -2.81 -11.64
C ALA A 138 -3.72 -4.11 -11.72
N ALA A 139 -4.22 -5.22 -11.15
CA ALA A 139 -3.57 -6.52 -11.27
C ALA A 139 -3.51 -7.01 -12.73
N LEU A 140 -4.61 -6.84 -13.47
CA LEU A 140 -4.70 -7.15 -14.90
C LEU A 140 -3.71 -6.31 -15.72
N LEU A 141 -3.69 -4.98 -15.50
CA LEU A 141 -2.76 -4.08 -16.19
C LEU A 141 -1.31 -4.39 -15.86
N CYS A 142 -1.00 -4.73 -14.60
CA CYS A 142 0.33 -5.15 -14.17
C CYS A 142 0.77 -6.42 -14.91
N ALA A 143 -0.09 -7.44 -14.96
CA ALA A 143 0.18 -8.70 -15.63
C ALA A 143 0.34 -8.53 -17.14
N ILE A 144 -0.58 -7.83 -17.80
CA ILE A 144 -0.52 -7.58 -19.25
C ILE A 144 0.70 -6.73 -19.59
N HIS A 145 1.00 -5.67 -18.82
CA HIS A 145 2.17 -4.85 -19.05
C HIS A 145 3.48 -5.65 -18.93
N GLY A 146 3.65 -6.43 -17.86
CA GLY A 146 4.82 -7.28 -17.69
C GLY A 146 4.99 -8.28 -18.84
N ALA A 147 3.92 -9.03 -19.16
CA ALA A 147 3.95 -10.02 -20.23
C ALA A 147 4.22 -9.39 -21.61
N THR A 148 3.59 -8.25 -21.91
CA THR A 148 3.80 -7.57 -23.21
C THR A 148 5.21 -7.01 -23.34
N VAL A 149 5.80 -6.47 -22.27
CA VAL A 149 7.21 -6.03 -22.27
C VAL A 149 8.14 -7.21 -22.56
N GLU A 150 7.97 -8.33 -21.86
CA GLU A 150 8.84 -9.51 -22.02
C GLU A 150 8.70 -10.18 -23.40
N ASN A 151 7.53 -10.12 -24.03
CA ASN A 151 7.28 -10.73 -25.35
C ASN A 151 7.54 -9.79 -26.55
N THR A 152 7.96 -8.55 -26.30
CA THR A 152 8.27 -7.58 -27.37
C THR A 152 9.69 -7.00 -27.23
N LEU A 153 10.55 -7.69 -26.49
CA LEU A 153 11.97 -7.33 -26.35
C LEU A 153 12.68 -7.40 -27.70
N PHE A 154 13.61 -6.46 -27.94
CA PHE A 154 14.60 -6.65 -28.98
C PHE A 154 15.58 -7.78 -28.61
N GLU A 155 16.06 -8.50 -29.62
CA GLU A 155 17.20 -9.40 -29.48
C GLU A 155 18.49 -8.57 -29.41
N ASP A 156 18.88 -8.16 -28.20
CA ASP A 156 20.06 -7.32 -27.94
C ASP A 156 21.26 -8.13 -27.36
N GLY A 157 21.24 -9.47 -27.44
CA GLY A 157 22.36 -10.33 -27.05
C GLY A 157 22.20 -11.80 -27.47
N ASP A 158 23.29 -12.57 -27.42
CA ASP A 158 23.36 -13.94 -27.97
C ASP A 158 22.89 -15.05 -27.01
N GLY A 159 22.55 -14.70 -25.77
CA GLY A 159 22.14 -15.65 -24.74
C GLY A 159 20.65 -15.96 -24.80
N ALA A 160 20.28 -17.22 -24.55
CA ALA A 160 18.86 -17.61 -24.41
C ALA A 160 18.15 -16.91 -23.22
N ASN A 161 18.92 -16.41 -22.25
CA ASN A 161 18.41 -15.59 -21.15
C ASN A 161 18.54 -14.09 -21.46
N THR A 162 17.43 -13.47 -21.81
CA THR A 162 17.40 -12.07 -22.29
C THR A 162 17.73 -11.03 -21.21
N PHE A 163 17.64 -11.37 -19.91
CA PHE A 163 17.96 -10.43 -18.81
C PHE A 163 19.37 -9.84 -18.86
N ARG A 164 20.36 -10.58 -19.38
CA ARG A 164 21.76 -10.12 -19.44
C ARG A 164 22.00 -9.10 -20.55
N ALA A 165 21.10 -9.02 -21.54
CA ALA A 165 21.18 -8.07 -22.63
C ALA A 165 20.71 -6.65 -22.22
N PHE A 166 20.19 -6.48 -21.01
CA PHE A 166 19.74 -5.18 -20.51
C PHE A 166 20.88 -4.37 -19.87
N ASN A 167 21.04 -3.11 -20.28
CA ASN A 167 21.90 -2.14 -19.62
C ASN A 167 21.07 -0.96 -19.08
N PRO A 168 21.13 -0.62 -17.78
CA PRO A 168 20.38 0.50 -17.20
C PRO A 168 20.67 1.87 -17.82
N THR A 169 21.83 2.07 -18.46
CA THR A 169 22.22 3.35 -19.07
C THR A 169 22.06 3.38 -20.59
N GLN A 170 21.41 2.37 -21.18
CA GLN A 170 21.22 2.34 -22.63
C GLN A 170 20.24 3.43 -23.10
N LEU A 171 20.52 4.00 -24.28
CA LEU A 171 19.67 5.03 -24.90
C LEU A 171 18.59 4.42 -25.82
N LYS A 172 18.79 3.18 -26.27
CA LYS A 172 17.83 2.46 -27.12
C LYS A 172 16.65 2.01 -26.26
N LYS A 173 15.46 2.02 -26.87
CA LYS A 173 14.26 1.41 -26.28
C LYS A 173 14.44 -0.11 -26.21
N LEU A 174 14.07 -0.69 -25.07
CA LEU A 174 14.16 -2.13 -24.84
C LEU A 174 13.12 -2.95 -25.64
N ILE A 175 11.98 -2.33 -25.97
CA ILE A 175 10.83 -3.01 -26.59
C ILE A 175 10.47 -2.46 -27.97
N GLN A 176 9.92 -3.33 -28.80
CA GLN A 176 9.37 -3.07 -30.13
C GLN A 176 7.95 -2.51 -30.03
N TRP A 177 7.82 -1.19 -29.88
CA TRP A 177 6.52 -0.52 -29.77
C TRP A 177 5.57 -0.76 -30.94
N SER A 178 6.08 -0.83 -32.17
CA SER A 178 5.25 -1.10 -33.35
C SER A 178 4.62 -2.49 -33.31
N LEU A 179 5.37 -3.51 -32.87
CA LEU A 179 4.88 -4.87 -32.67
C LEU A 179 3.81 -4.90 -31.58
N LEU A 180 4.07 -4.21 -30.45
CA LEU A 180 3.11 -4.11 -29.35
C LEU A 180 1.79 -3.48 -29.79
N ILE A 181 1.85 -2.37 -30.53
CA ILE A 181 0.65 -1.67 -31.02
C ILE A 181 -0.11 -2.54 -32.01
N ALA A 182 0.58 -3.20 -32.95
CA ALA A 182 -0.04 -4.08 -33.92
C ALA A 182 -0.73 -5.27 -33.23
N PHE A 183 -0.04 -5.94 -32.32
CA PHE A 183 -0.58 -7.05 -31.53
C PHE A 183 -1.79 -6.61 -30.71
N GLY A 184 -1.65 -5.51 -29.94
CA GLY A 184 -2.73 -4.99 -29.12
C GLY A 184 -3.97 -4.61 -29.95
N SER A 185 -3.76 -3.94 -31.09
CA SER A 185 -4.85 -3.53 -31.98
C SER A 185 -5.58 -4.72 -32.60
N GLN A 186 -4.87 -5.79 -32.95
CA GLN A 186 -5.46 -7.00 -33.52
C GLN A 186 -6.25 -7.81 -32.49
N ILE A 187 -5.72 -7.94 -31.26
CA ILE A 187 -6.33 -8.79 -30.22
C ILE A 187 -7.46 -8.07 -29.48
N PHE A 188 -7.28 -6.79 -29.15
CA PHE A 188 -8.21 -6.04 -28.29
C PHE A 188 -9.00 -4.95 -29.04
N GLY A 189 -8.80 -4.78 -30.34
CA GLY A 189 -9.46 -3.75 -31.14
C GLY A 189 -8.93 -2.33 -30.91
N GLY A 190 -7.83 -2.17 -30.15
CA GLY A 190 -7.15 -0.91 -29.89
C GLY A 190 -5.93 -1.08 -28.96
N CYS A 191 -5.05 -0.08 -28.91
CA CYS A 191 -3.86 -0.08 -28.03
C CYS A 191 -3.70 1.27 -27.32
N PHE A 192 -3.34 1.25 -26.03
CA PHE A 192 -3.34 2.42 -25.13
C PHE A 192 -2.10 3.32 -25.26
N PHE A 193 -1.12 2.95 -26.07
CA PHE A 193 0.17 3.64 -26.21
C PHE A 193 0.25 4.34 -27.56
N GLN A 194 -0.43 5.49 -27.68
CA GLN A 194 -0.30 6.39 -28.83
C GLN A 194 0.35 7.70 -28.42
#